data_AF-S0G547-F1
#
_entry.id   AF-S0G547-F1
#
_cell.length_a   1.000
_cell.length_b   1.000
_cell.length_c   1.000
_cell.angle_alpha   90.00
_cell.angle_beta   90.00
_cell.angle_gamma   90.00
#
_symmetry.space_group_name_H-M   'P 1'
#
loop_
_entity.id
_entity.type
_entity.pdbx_description
1 polymer ?
#
loop_
_entity_poly.entity_id
_entity_poly.type
_entity_poly.pdbx_seq_one_letter_code
_entity_poly.pdbx_strand_id
1 'polypeptide(L)'
;MNEKSVNTPTDHHLTNRQNRELKLRSQRSQILKMDSESALDAVLDGPAPATLIQSFPDQDLYFLMHQIGPSDFIPVLSLAASEQWEYILDVEVWDGDRLDTRIMTRAFNLLFKADPERFLRWIIMEKPDYFEFYLSRHMDIFIREHDEVPPEDFDDYMTMDDKFYFRFPETTKEEDPDPDEEMPLSEETQASELIDAMVRKLAEMDLSVFHGLMLETMNVLPAETEEEQFRLKTIRLAEKGFLPFHEAIGIYQPTPLTTLRKRPKTIVFSSDPFDPDLPLPPQCFTQFLAGDDLFVKALALVPADFMLTLESELAALVNKVISADRLKIRDTKNLEKIIRKTTAFLSLGLESMLEKNISLESAADLIQTYYLEDLFRTGSRAGVQLKTAVHNWYRHSFILQQNLPLSFLGETFLGVMGGLLLDRPLYFDNYQTGELYRHFASLSDIQITREAVDRIMGIDRLLARLNPDISSFKKGVLTYKSLILTLWAKDRLGLAPDLSPIDMAAFKPFFTALFTEDPGLKPTASREPDTKPDLPGPEHSSDIRAEDLALWASETIGSELPDPVTDLLRELVNEIREEYATVHPDRIDPRFMPHFLLKRG
;
A
#
# COMPACT_ATOMS: atom_id res chain seq x y z
N MET A 1 -48.20 16.42 -48.34
CA MET A 1 -46.89 15.74 -48.43
C MET A 1 -46.67 15.08 -47.07
N ASN A 2 -46.61 13.75 -47.07
CA ASN A 2 -46.53 12.92 -45.86
C ASN A 2 -45.19 13.14 -45.16
N GLU A 3 -45.21 13.76 -43.98
CA GLU A 3 -44.20 13.49 -42.96
C GLU A 3 -44.51 12.11 -42.38
N LYS A 4 -43.85 11.09 -42.94
CA LYS A 4 -43.74 9.80 -42.27
C LYS A 4 -42.93 10.05 -41.00
N SER A 5 -43.57 9.91 -39.85
CA SER A 5 -42.89 9.62 -38.60
C SER A 5 -42.08 8.33 -38.82
N VAL A 6 -40.77 8.49 -38.93
CA VAL A 6 -39.85 7.37 -38.76
C VAL A 6 -39.79 7.14 -37.26
N ASN A 7 -40.74 6.37 -36.73
CA ASN A 7 -40.53 5.65 -35.48
C ASN A 7 -39.33 4.73 -35.73
N THR A 8 -38.17 5.08 -35.20
CA THR A 8 -36.92 4.31 -35.31
C THR A 8 -36.96 3.12 -34.35
N PRO A 9 -37.08 1.87 -34.83
CA PRO A 9 -37.00 0.67 -33.98
C PRO A 9 -35.64 0.46 -33.29
N THR A 10 -34.61 1.23 -33.64
CA THR A 10 -33.26 1.21 -33.04
C THR A 10 -33.24 1.68 -31.58
N ASP A 11 -34.11 2.62 -31.19
CA ASP A 11 -34.08 3.23 -29.86
C ASP A 11 -34.56 2.28 -28.75
N HIS A 12 -35.61 1.49 -29.04
CA HIS A 12 -36.14 0.50 -28.11
C HIS A 12 -35.19 -0.68 -27.83
N HIS A 13 -34.44 -1.12 -28.84
CA HIS A 13 -33.45 -2.20 -28.67
C HIS A 13 -32.27 -1.73 -27.81
N LEU A 14 -31.79 -0.50 -28.04
CA LEU A 14 -30.74 0.12 -27.23
C LEU A 14 -31.20 0.31 -25.78
N THR A 15 -32.38 0.89 -25.59
CA THR A 15 -32.98 1.07 -24.25
C THR A 15 -33.15 -0.26 -23.50
N ASN A 16 -33.60 -1.31 -24.18
CA ASN A 16 -33.74 -2.64 -23.57
C ASN A 16 -32.39 -3.25 -23.19
N ARG A 17 -31.34 -3.05 -24.00
CA ARG A 17 -29.99 -3.51 -23.72
C ARG A 17 -29.40 -2.78 -22.51
N GLN A 18 -29.54 -1.44 -22.45
CA GLN A 18 -29.16 -0.62 -21.31
C GLN A 18 -29.87 -1.08 -20.03
N ASN A 19 -31.20 -1.25 -20.06
CA ASN A 19 -31.97 -1.70 -18.90
C ASN A 19 -31.56 -3.09 -18.42
N ARG A 20 -31.26 -4.02 -19.35
CA ARG A 20 -30.74 -5.35 -19.01
C ARG A 20 -29.39 -5.25 -18.32
N GLU A 21 -28.49 -4.42 -18.84
CA GLU A 21 -27.14 -4.26 -18.30
C GLU A 21 -27.17 -3.61 -16.90
N LEU A 22 -28.01 -2.59 -16.70
CA LEU A 22 -28.22 -1.98 -15.38
C LEU A 22 -28.81 -2.98 -14.37
N LYS A 23 -29.69 -3.89 -14.81
CA LYS A 23 -30.22 -4.96 -13.95
C LYS A 23 -29.12 -5.95 -13.55
N LEU A 24 -28.30 -6.38 -14.51
CA LEU A 24 -27.15 -7.27 -14.25
C LEU A 24 -26.15 -6.59 -13.30
N ARG A 25 -25.85 -5.31 -13.53
CA ARG A 25 -25.03 -4.48 -12.64
C ARG A 25 -25.54 -4.46 -11.20
N SER A 26 -26.85 -4.25 -11.00
CA SER A 26 -27.43 -4.28 -9.65
C SER A 26 -27.33 -5.65 -9.00
N GLN A 27 -27.49 -6.74 -9.76
CA GLN A 27 -27.34 -8.11 -9.27
C GLN A 27 -25.89 -8.42 -8.88
N ARG A 28 -24.93 -8.07 -9.74
CA ARG A 28 -23.48 -8.21 -9.48
C ARG A 28 -23.06 -7.47 -8.21
N SER A 29 -23.49 -6.22 -8.06
CA SER A 29 -23.19 -5.42 -6.85
C SER A 29 -23.76 -6.01 -5.57
N GLN A 30 -24.91 -6.71 -5.63
CA GLN A 30 -25.47 -7.39 -4.47
C GLN A 30 -24.65 -8.63 -4.11
N ILE A 31 -24.29 -9.44 -5.11
CA ILE A 31 -23.49 -10.67 -4.93
C ILE A 31 -22.12 -10.35 -4.30
N LEU A 32 -21.44 -9.31 -4.79
CA LEU A 32 -20.12 -8.92 -4.27
C LEU A 32 -20.14 -8.50 -2.78
N LYS A 33 -21.31 -8.14 -2.23
CA LYS A 33 -21.47 -7.74 -0.83
C LYS A 33 -21.91 -8.88 0.08
N MET A 34 -22.27 -10.04 -0.48
CA MET A 34 -22.70 -11.22 0.28
C MET A 34 -21.49 -11.93 0.89
N ASP A 35 -21.74 -12.78 1.88
CA ASP A 35 -20.76 -13.76 2.36
C ASP A 35 -20.48 -14.83 1.28
N SER A 36 -19.39 -15.58 1.46
CA SER A 36 -18.87 -16.53 0.48
C SER A 36 -19.89 -17.59 0.02
N GLU A 37 -20.61 -18.21 0.97
CA GLU A 37 -21.58 -19.27 0.67
C GLU A 37 -22.80 -18.69 -0.05
N SER A 38 -23.38 -17.61 0.50
CA SER A 38 -24.53 -16.94 -0.11
C SER A 38 -24.21 -16.37 -1.50
N ALA A 39 -22.98 -15.89 -1.73
CA ALA A 39 -22.56 -15.38 -3.02
C ALA A 39 -22.46 -16.49 -4.07
N LEU A 40 -21.93 -17.67 -3.70
CA LEU A 40 -21.85 -18.83 -4.59
C LEU A 40 -23.24 -19.30 -5.01
N ASP A 41 -24.14 -19.48 -4.05
CA ASP A 41 -25.52 -19.90 -4.29
C ASP A 41 -26.26 -18.89 -5.16
N ALA A 42 -26.13 -17.59 -4.87
CA ALA A 42 -26.78 -16.53 -5.65
C ALA A 42 -26.31 -16.48 -7.11
N VAL A 43 -25.05 -16.84 -7.39
CA VAL A 43 -24.51 -16.90 -8.75
C VAL A 43 -25.04 -18.12 -9.51
N LEU A 44 -25.08 -19.28 -8.86
CA LEU A 44 -25.45 -20.56 -9.49
C LEU A 44 -26.96 -20.77 -9.62
N ASP A 45 -27.75 -20.37 -8.63
CA ASP A 45 -29.22 -20.50 -8.60
C ASP A 45 -29.95 -19.42 -9.41
N GLY A 46 -29.20 -18.48 -10.00
CA GLY A 46 -29.74 -17.46 -10.87
C GLY A 46 -30.48 -18.05 -12.07
N PRO A 47 -31.48 -17.34 -12.65
CA PRO A 47 -32.27 -17.86 -13.77
C PRO A 47 -31.45 -18.08 -15.06
N ALA A 48 -30.27 -17.47 -15.16
CA ALA A 48 -29.33 -17.63 -16.27
C ALA A 48 -27.88 -17.48 -15.76
N PRO A 49 -27.33 -18.51 -15.09
CA PRO A 49 -26.07 -18.40 -14.34
C PRO A 49 -24.90 -18.08 -15.26
N ALA A 50 -24.80 -18.75 -16.42
CA ALA A 50 -23.74 -18.47 -17.39
C ALA A 50 -23.74 -17.01 -17.88
N THR A 51 -24.91 -16.46 -18.21
CA THR A 51 -25.02 -15.05 -18.64
C THR A 51 -24.65 -14.08 -17.51
N LEU A 52 -25.01 -14.39 -16.27
CA LEU A 52 -24.66 -13.57 -15.12
C LEU A 52 -23.15 -13.61 -14.88
N ILE A 53 -22.53 -14.79 -14.85
CA ILE A 53 -21.09 -14.99 -14.64
C ILE A 53 -20.29 -14.27 -15.73
N GLN A 54 -20.65 -14.47 -17.00
CA GLN A 54 -19.97 -13.84 -18.14
C GLN A 54 -20.18 -12.33 -18.20
N SER A 55 -21.19 -11.79 -17.51
CA SER A 55 -21.37 -10.35 -17.39
C SER A 55 -20.46 -9.71 -16.33
N PHE A 56 -19.83 -10.47 -15.42
CA PHE A 56 -18.92 -9.87 -14.45
C PHE A 56 -17.68 -9.27 -15.14
N PRO A 57 -17.24 -8.07 -14.74
CA PRO A 57 -15.91 -7.60 -15.07
C PRO A 57 -14.88 -8.59 -14.52
N ASP A 58 -13.83 -8.89 -15.28
CA ASP A 58 -12.89 -9.96 -14.94
C ASP A 58 -12.25 -9.77 -13.55
N GLN A 59 -12.00 -8.51 -13.19
CA GLN A 59 -11.47 -8.14 -11.88
C GLN A 59 -12.45 -8.46 -10.73
N ASP A 60 -13.75 -8.20 -10.91
CA ASP A 60 -14.75 -8.51 -9.90
C ASP A 60 -14.92 -10.03 -9.74
N LEU A 61 -14.91 -10.77 -10.85
CA LEU A 61 -14.99 -12.24 -10.82
C LEU A 61 -13.75 -12.85 -10.14
N TYR A 62 -12.56 -12.31 -10.41
CA TYR A 62 -11.32 -12.72 -9.77
C TYR A 62 -11.36 -12.51 -8.25
N PHE A 63 -11.82 -11.35 -7.78
CA PHE A 63 -11.97 -11.13 -6.34
C PHE A 63 -13.03 -12.04 -5.72
N LEU A 64 -14.13 -12.29 -6.43
CA LEU A 64 -15.16 -13.23 -5.99
C LEU A 64 -14.60 -14.66 -5.85
N MET A 65 -13.74 -15.11 -6.77
CA MET A 65 -13.04 -16.39 -6.68
C MET A 65 -12.22 -16.51 -5.40
N HIS A 66 -11.49 -15.46 -5.01
CA HIS A 66 -10.69 -15.48 -3.76
C HIS A 66 -11.53 -15.33 -2.50
N GLN A 67 -12.66 -14.64 -2.58
CA GLN A 67 -13.61 -14.53 -1.48
C GLN A 67 -14.29 -15.88 -1.19
N ILE A 68 -14.69 -16.62 -2.22
CA ILE A 68 -15.33 -17.93 -2.09
C ILE A 68 -14.30 -19.01 -1.76
N GLY A 69 -13.15 -18.98 -2.43
CA GLY A 69 -12.14 -20.02 -2.37
C GLY A 69 -11.97 -20.67 -3.76
N PRO A 70 -10.74 -20.79 -4.29
CA PRO A 70 -10.53 -21.30 -5.66
C PRO A 70 -11.10 -22.70 -5.92
N SER A 71 -11.05 -23.59 -4.92
CA SER A 71 -11.57 -24.96 -5.04
C SER A 71 -13.09 -25.01 -5.17
N ASP A 72 -13.81 -24.20 -4.39
CA ASP A 72 -15.28 -24.16 -4.40
C ASP A 72 -15.82 -23.36 -5.58
N PHE A 73 -14.96 -22.57 -6.24
CA PHE A 73 -15.30 -21.74 -7.39
C PHE A 73 -15.32 -22.50 -8.73
N ILE A 74 -14.91 -23.77 -8.76
CA ILE A 74 -14.86 -24.61 -9.98
C ILE A 74 -16.19 -24.61 -10.78
N PRO A 75 -17.38 -24.74 -10.16
CA PRO A 75 -18.65 -24.68 -10.90
C PRO A 75 -18.86 -23.34 -11.61
N VAL A 76 -18.44 -22.23 -11.00
CA VAL A 76 -18.52 -20.90 -11.60
C VAL A 76 -17.54 -20.78 -12.76
N LEU A 77 -16.31 -21.28 -12.61
CA LEU A 77 -15.30 -21.31 -13.68
C LEU A 77 -15.75 -22.09 -14.91
N SER A 78 -16.54 -23.17 -14.73
CA SER A 78 -17.05 -23.97 -15.86
C SER A 78 -17.95 -23.15 -16.80
N LEU A 79 -18.64 -22.14 -16.26
CA LEU A 79 -19.56 -21.26 -16.99
C LEU A 79 -18.95 -19.91 -17.39
N ALA A 80 -17.76 -19.58 -16.87
CA ALA A 80 -17.05 -18.33 -17.15
C ALA A 80 -16.64 -18.20 -18.62
N ALA A 81 -16.43 -16.98 -19.11
CA ALA A 81 -15.92 -16.70 -20.46
C ALA A 81 -14.42 -17.04 -20.59
N SER A 82 -13.95 -17.26 -21.81
CA SER A 82 -12.53 -17.53 -22.06
C SER A 82 -11.61 -16.34 -21.69
N GLU A 83 -12.10 -15.11 -21.88
CA GLU A 83 -11.41 -13.87 -21.45
C GLU A 83 -11.25 -13.80 -19.92
N GLN A 84 -12.23 -14.33 -19.18
CA GLN A 84 -12.18 -14.40 -17.72
C GLN A 84 -11.13 -15.42 -17.25
N TRP A 85 -10.97 -16.55 -17.95
CA TRP A 85 -9.88 -17.49 -17.71
C TRP A 85 -8.52 -16.87 -18.01
N GLU A 86 -8.40 -16.13 -19.12
CA GLU A 86 -7.17 -15.43 -19.48
C GLU A 86 -6.75 -14.42 -18.40
N TYR A 87 -7.70 -13.64 -17.88
CA TYR A 87 -7.41 -12.70 -16.81
C TYR A 87 -6.90 -13.37 -15.53
N ILE A 88 -7.46 -14.52 -15.15
CA ILE A 88 -6.98 -15.29 -14.00
C ILE A 88 -5.52 -15.70 -14.21
N LEU A 89 -5.15 -16.19 -15.40
CA LEU A 89 -3.77 -16.55 -15.71
C LEU A 89 -2.83 -15.34 -15.67
N ASP A 90 -3.26 -14.20 -16.23
CA ASP A 90 -2.47 -12.97 -16.28
C ASP A 90 -2.15 -12.43 -14.87
N VAL A 91 -3.06 -12.59 -13.90
CA VAL A 91 -2.88 -12.08 -12.53
C VAL A 91 -2.20 -13.09 -11.61
N GLU A 92 -2.51 -14.39 -11.71
CA GLU A 92 -2.01 -15.41 -10.76
C GLU A 92 -0.59 -15.88 -11.09
N VAL A 93 -0.32 -16.23 -12.35
CA VAL A 93 0.80 -17.11 -12.71
C VAL A 93 2.15 -16.38 -12.69
N TRP A 94 2.14 -15.06 -12.76
CA TRP A 94 3.36 -14.27 -12.94
C TRP A 94 3.99 -13.84 -11.61
N ASP A 95 5.32 -13.93 -11.53
CA ASP A 95 6.13 -13.25 -10.54
C ASP A 95 7.01 -12.18 -11.16
N GLY A 96 6.53 -10.94 -11.11
CA GLY A 96 7.12 -9.84 -11.87
C GLY A 96 7.02 -10.11 -13.38
N ASP A 97 8.17 -10.33 -13.99
CA ASP A 97 8.39 -10.61 -15.42
C ASP A 97 8.64 -12.10 -15.73
N ARG A 98 8.56 -12.98 -14.73
CA ARG A 98 8.75 -14.44 -14.89
C ARG A 98 7.46 -15.22 -14.65
N LEU A 99 7.32 -16.34 -15.35
CA LEU A 99 6.26 -17.31 -15.12
C LEU A 99 6.64 -18.22 -13.94
N ASP A 100 5.77 -18.30 -12.92
CA ASP A 100 5.90 -19.31 -11.86
C ASP A 100 5.15 -20.57 -12.28
N THR A 101 5.90 -21.59 -12.69
CA THR A 101 5.32 -22.84 -13.19
C THR A 101 4.51 -23.58 -12.14
N ARG A 102 4.80 -23.41 -10.84
CA ARG A 102 4.03 -24.04 -9.75
C ARG A 102 2.64 -23.43 -9.65
N ILE A 103 2.55 -22.11 -9.74
CA ILE A 103 1.25 -21.42 -9.76
C ILE A 103 0.52 -21.74 -11.06
N MET A 104 1.24 -21.87 -12.17
CA MET A 104 0.67 -22.31 -13.44
C MET A 104 0.03 -23.70 -13.35
N THR A 105 0.70 -24.68 -12.74
CA THR A 105 0.13 -26.02 -12.46
C THR A 105 -1.17 -25.91 -11.67
N ARG A 106 -1.20 -25.08 -10.61
CA ARG A 106 -2.41 -24.89 -9.80
C ARG A 106 -3.55 -24.26 -10.61
N ALA A 107 -3.25 -23.23 -11.40
CA ALA A 107 -4.24 -22.57 -12.25
C ALA A 107 -4.78 -23.51 -13.34
N PHE A 108 -3.90 -24.24 -14.01
CA PHE A 108 -4.29 -25.25 -15.01
C PHE A 108 -5.11 -26.38 -14.40
N ASN A 109 -4.77 -26.84 -13.19
CA ASN A 109 -5.57 -27.84 -12.49
C ASN A 109 -6.99 -27.34 -12.21
N LEU A 110 -7.15 -26.07 -11.79
CA LEU A 110 -8.47 -25.46 -11.57
C LEU A 110 -9.29 -25.40 -12.86
N LEU A 111 -8.69 -24.92 -13.96
CA LEU A 111 -9.36 -24.82 -15.27
C LEU A 111 -9.68 -26.19 -15.87
N PHE A 112 -8.76 -27.15 -15.74
CA PHE A 112 -8.96 -28.53 -16.20
C PHE A 112 -10.07 -29.23 -15.42
N LYS A 113 -10.15 -29.04 -14.09
CA LYS A 113 -11.26 -29.55 -13.28
C LYS A 113 -12.61 -28.90 -13.61
N ALA A 114 -12.60 -27.63 -14.04
CA ALA A 114 -13.81 -26.91 -14.41
C ALA A 114 -14.44 -27.45 -15.70
N ASP A 115 -13.63 -27.63 -16.76
CA ASP A 115 -14.05 -28.28 -18.00
C ASP A 115 -12.81 -28.77 -18.80
N PRO A 116 -12.47 -30.07 -18.74
CA PRO A 116 -11.27 -30.61 -19.39
C PRO A 116 -11.22 -30.37 -20.89
N GLU A 117 -12.33 -30.60 -21.60
CA GLU A 117 -12.36 -30.55 -23.06
C GLU A 117 -12.36 -29.13 -23.57
N ARG A 118 -13.07 -28.22 -22.88
CA ARG A 118 -13.07 -26.80 -23.21
C ARG A 118 -11.71 -26.18 -22.90
N PHE A 119 -11.10 -26.51 -21.77
CA PHE A 119 -9.78 -26.02 -21.41
C PHE A 119 -8.73 -26.42 -22.44
N LEU A 120 -8.65 -27.70 -22.81
CA LEU A 120 -7.70 -28.17 -23.83
C LEU A 120 -7.95 -27.51 -25.20
N ARG A 121 -9.21 -27.39 -25.64
CA ARG A 121 -9.52 -26.69 -26.89
C ARG A 121 -9.08 -25.23 -26.86
N TRP A 122 -9.36 -24.53 -25.76
CA TRP A 122 -9.02 -23.12 -25.62
C TRP A 122 -7.51 -22.90 -25.56
N ILE A 123 -6.79 -23.62 -24.70
CA ILE A 123 -5.35 -23.39 -24.51
C ILE A 123 -4.56 -23.73 -25.77
N ILE A 124 -4.95 -24.75 -26.53
CA ILE A 124 -4.26 -25.13 -27.77
C ILE A 124 -4.55 -24.15 -28.91
N MET A 125 -5.79 -23.66 -29.02
CA MET A 125 -6.18 -22.79 -30.15
C MET A 125 -5.80 -21.33 -29.92
N GLU A 126 -5.91 -20.85 -28.68
CA GLU A 126 -5.73 -19.43 -28.35
C GLU A 126 -4.38 -19.14 -27.68
N LYS A 127 -3.75 -20.14 -27.04
CA LYS A 127 -2.50 -19.96 -26.28
C LYS A 127 -1.49 -21.13 -26.44
N PRO A 128 -1.23 -21.61 -27.68
CA PRO A 128 -0.35 -22.77 -27.90
C PRO A 128 1.02 -22.59 -27.24
N ASP A 129 1.70 -21.47 -27.52
CA ASP A 129 3.03 -21.17 -26.98
C ASP A 129 3.08 -21.18 -25.44
N TYR A 130 1.98 -20.74 -24.79
CA TYR A 130 1.89 -20.71 -23.33
C TYR A 130 1.82 -22.13 -22.74
N PHE A 131 1.10 -23.03 -23.42
CA PHE A 131 1.01 -24.43 -23.02
C PHE A 131 2.28 -25.21 -23.37
N GLU A 132 2.84 -25.00 -24.55
CA GLU A 132 4.11 -25.59 -24.97
C GLU A 132 5.25 -25.19 -24.03
N PHE A 133 5.31 -23.91 -23.61
CA PHE A 133 6.24 -23.46 -22.57
C PHE A 133 6.08 -24.26 -21.27
N TYR A 134 4.85 -24.43 -20.78
CA TYR A 134 4.59 -25.23 -19.58
C TYR A 134 5.12 -26.66 -19.72
N LEU A 135 4.76 -27.33 -20.82
CA LEU A 135 5.16 -28.71 -21.06
C LEU A 135 6.69 -28.81 -21.17
N SER A 136 7.33 -27.93 -21.94
CA SER A 136 8.79 -27.93 -22.12
C SER A 136 9.57 -27.80 -20.80
N ARG A 137 8.96 -27.23 -19.76
CA ARG A 137 9.59 -27.09 -18.44
C ARG A 137 9.44 -28.33 -17.56
N HIS A 138 8.45 -29.17 -17.83
CA HIS A 138 8.05 -30.29 -16.97
C HIS A 138 8.22 -31.68 -17.61
N MET A 139 8.34 -31.78 -18.93
CA MET A 139 8.52 -33.06 -19.62
C MET A 139 9.72 -33.04 -20.57
N ASP A 140 10.39 -34.18 -20.66
CA ASP A 140 11.31 -34.50 -21.76
C ASP A 140 10.55 -35.34 -22.79
N ILE A 141 10.58 -34.93 -24.06
CA ILE A 141 9.93 -35.65 -25.16
C ILE A 141 10.98 -36.28 -26.07
N PHE A 142 10.76 -37.54 -26.43
CA PHE A 142 11.55 -38.29 -27.39
C PHE A 142 10.64 -38.83 -28.50
N ILE A 143 11.10 -38.70 -29.75
CA ILE A 143 10.40 -39.20 -30.93
C ILE A 143 11.13 -40.44 -31.41
N ARG A 144 10.42 -41.56 -31.47
CA ARG A 144 10.96 -42.79 -32.04
C ARG A 144 10.84 -42.78 -33.56
N GLU A 145 11.97 -42.90 -34.25
CA GLU A 145 11.99 -43.12 -35.70
C GLU A 145 11.58 -44.58 -36.03
N HIS A 146 11.02 -44.81 -37.22
CA HIS A 146 10.32 -46.07 -37.60
C HIS A 146 11.15 -47.37 -37.42
N ASP A 147 12.48 -47.27 -37.39
CA ASP A 147 13.40 -48.41 -37.34
C ASP A 147 14.26 -48.46 -36.06
N GLU A 148 14.04 -47.55 -35.10
CA GLU A 148 14.78 -47.54 -33.84
C GLU A 148 14.10 -48.44 -32.80
N VAL A 149 14.92 -49.21 -32.08
CA VAL A 149 14.49 -49.97 -30.91
C VAL A 149 14.51 -49.03 -29.71
N PRO A 150 13.47 -49.01 -28.86
CA PRO A 150 13.50 -48.22 -27.62
C PRO A 150 14.78 -48.54 -26.83
N PRO A 151 15.60 -47.53 -26.47
CA PRO A 151 16.80 -47.75 -25.66
C PRO A 151 16.48 -48.47 -24.35
N GLU A 152 17.37 -49.33 -23.84
CA GLU A 152 17.14 -50.09 -22.59
C GLU A 152 16.93 -49.20 -21.36
N ASP A 153 17.36 -47.93 -21.40
CA ASP A 153 17.17 -46.93 -20.34
C ASP A 153 15.79 -46.23 -20.37
N PHE A 154 14.79 -46.77 -21.08
CA PHE A 154 13.45 -46.17 -21.27
C PHE A 154 12.38 -46.59 -20.25
N ASP A 155 12.74 -47.29 -19.18
CA ASP A 155 11.75 -47.82 -18.21
C ASP A 155 10.84 -46.73 -17.59
N ASP A 156 11.30 -45.48 -17.54
CA ASP A 156 10.55 -44.35 -16.98
C ASP A 156 9.74 -43.54 -18.04
N TYR A 157 9.80 -43.92 -19.31
CA TYR A 157 9.09 -43.22 -20.38
C TYR A 157 7.68 -43.76 -20.60
N MET A 158 6.74 -42.83 -20.76
CA MET A 158 5.32 -43.08 -21.02
C MET A 158 5.02 -42.81 -22.49
N THR A 159 4.09 -43.57 -23.07
CA THR A 159 3.62 -43.36 -24.46
C THR A 159 2.14 -43.69 -24.62
N MET A 160 1.49 -43.03 -25.58
CA MET A 160 0.08 -43.28 -25.96
C MET A 160 -0.06 -43.99 -27.31
N ASP A 161 0.94 -43.87 -28.19
CA ASP A 161 0.85 -44.24 -29.60
C ASP A 161 2.09 -44.96 -30.15
N ASP A 162 3.05 -45.32 -29.27
CA ASP A 162 4.33 -45.95 -29.59
C ASP A 162 5.25 -45.11 -30.50
N LYS A 163 4.95 -43.81 -30.67
CA LYS A 163 5.72 -42.87 -31.49
C LYS A 163 6.32 -41.75 -30.64
N PHE A 164 5.50 -41.11 -29.81
CA PHE A 164 5.95 -40.10 -28.86
C PHE A 164 6.11 -40.72 -27.48
N TYR A 165 7.31 -40.65 -26.96
CA TYR A 165 7.66 -41.07 -25.62
C TYR A 165 7.96 -39.82 -24.80
N PHE A 166 7.45 -39.74 -23.58
CA PHE A 166 7.75 -38.63 -22.70
C PHE A 166 7.98 -39.11 -21.28
N ARG A 167 8.81 -38.38 -20.52
CA ARG A 167 9.05 -38.63 -19.10
C ARG A 167 9.03 -37.31 -18.33
N PHE A 168 8.84 -37.41 -17.03
CA PHE A 168 8.95 -36.29 -16.11
C PHE A 168 10.31 -36.38 -15.41
N PRO A 169 11.17 -35.34 -15.47
CA PRO A 169 12.47 -35.37 -14.80
C PRO A 169 12.29 -35.56 -13.29
N GLU A 170 12.97 -36.53 -12.68
CA GLU A 170 13.07 -36.62 -11.22
C GLU A 170 13.98 -35.49 -10.71
N THR A 171 13.50 -34.63 -9.81
CA THR A 171 14.43 -33.78 -9.05
C THR A 171 15.20 -34.61 -8.05
N THR A 172 16.52 -34.40 -8.02
CA THR A 172 17.37 -34.75 -6.88
C THR A 172 16.71 -34.24 -5.61
N LYS A 173 16.19 -35.16 -4.79
CA LYS A 173 15.72 -34.88 -3.43
C LYS A 173 16.83 -34.14 -2.69
N GLU A 174 16.68 -32.83 -2.51
CA GLU A 174 17.46 -32.11 -1.51
C GLU A 174 17.00 -32.62 -0.13
N GLU A 175 17.88 -33.39 0.49
CA GLU A 175 18.06 -33.71 1.93
C GLU A 175 16.81 -34.03 2.78
N ASP A 176 16.73 -35.31 3.18
CA ASP A 176 15.98 -35.92 4.31
C ASP A 176 14.73 -35.16 4.85
N PRO A 177 13.50 -35.58 4.48
CA PRO A 177 12.31 -35.15 5.21
C PRO A 177 12.22 -35.87 6.58
N ASP A 178 11.95 -35.10 7.63
CA ASP A 178 11.64 -35.58 8.98
C ASP A 178 10.41 -36.52 8.93
N PRO A 179 10.45 -37.74 9.50
CA PRO A 179 9.42 -38.77 9.30
C PRO A 179 8.05 -38.49 9.97
N ASP A 180 7.87 -37.34 10.63
CA ASP A 180 6.67 -37.01 11.41
C ASP A 180 5.77 -35.93 10.77
N GLU A 181 6.10 -35.42 9.58
CA GLU A 181 5.20 -34.54 8.81
C GLU A 181 4.54 -35.32 7.66
N GLU A 182 3.20 -35.45 7.68
CA GLU A 182 2.42 -35.83 6.50
C GLU A 182 2.62 -34.75 5.43
N MET A 183 3.68 -34.88 4.64
CA MET A 183 3.99 -33.91 3.59
C MET A 183 2.92 -33.98 2.48
N PRO A 184 2.37 -32.84 2.02
CA PRO A 184 1.59 -32.82 0.79
C PRO A 184 2.44 -33.40 -0.35
N LEU A 185 1.80 -34.13 -1.29
CA LEU A 185 2.44 -34.62 -2.52
C LEU A 185 3.37 -33.54 -3.08
N SER A 186 4.64 -33.89 -3.34
CA SER A 186 5.63 -32.96 -3.88
C SER A 186 5.06 -32.24 -5.10
N GLU A 187 5.30 -30.93 -5.20
CA GLU A 187 4.65 -30.04 -6.17
C GLU A 187 4.82 -30.54 -7.63
N GLU A 188 5.93 -31.21 -7.91
CA GLU A 188 6.22 -31.82 -9.21
C GLU A 188 5.38 -33.07 -9.50
N THR A 189 5.00 -33.82 -8.48
CA THR A 189 4.06 -34.95 -8.60
C THR A 189 2.68 -34.46 -9.02
N GLN A 190 2.27 -33.28 -8.54
CA GLN A 190 1.01 -32.67 -8.97
C GLN A 190 1.08 -32.19 -10.43
N ALA A 191 2.24 -31.70 -10.86
CA ALA A 191 2.45 -31.28 -12.25
C ALA A 191 2.45 -32.47 -13.20
N SER A 192 3.18 -33.56 -12.88
CA SER A 192 3.22 -34.76 -13.72
C SER A 192 1.87 -35.47 -13.83
N GLU A 193 1.14 -35.61 -12.71
CA GLU A 193 -0.23 -36.17 -12.72
C GLU A 193 -1.20 -35.33 -13.57
N LEU A 194 -1.14 -34.00 -13.45
CA LEU A 194 -1.97 -33.10 -14.25
C LEU A 194 -1.62 -33.21 -15.73
N ILE A 195 -0.33 -33.17 -16.07
CA ILE A 195 0.14 -33.23 -17.45
C ILE A 195 -0.25 -34.58 -18.09
N ASP A 196 -0.06 -35.70 -17.39
CA ASP A 196 -0.49 -37.02 -17.88
C ASP A 196 -2.01 -37.04 -18.14
N ALA A 197 -2.82 -36.52 -17.22
CA ALA A 197 -4.26 -36.43 -17.40
C ALA A 197 -4.66 -35.55 -18.61
N MET A 198 -4.00 -34.40 -18.78
CA MET A 198 -4.24 -33.49 -19.91
C MET A 198 -3.84 -34.12 -21.25
N VAL A 199 -2.67 -34.74 -21.31
CA VAL A 199 -2.13 -35.37 -22.52
C VAL A 199 -2.99 -36.57 -22.94
N ARG A 200 -3.37 -37.43 -21.99
CA ARG A 200 -4.30 -38.55 -22.26
C ARG A 200 -5.62 -38.04 -22.81
N LYS A 201 -6.22 -37.05 -22.15
CA LYS A 201 -7.49 -36.47 -22.56
C LYS A 201 -7.39 -35.82 -23.94
N LEU A 202 -6.28 -35.16 -24.26
CA LEU A 202 -6.04 -34.59 -25.59
C LEU A 202 -5.92 -35.68 -26.66
N ALA A 203 -5.17 -36.75 -26.40
CA ALA A 203 -5.02 -37.87 -27.32
C ALA A 203 -6.36 -38.59 -27.59
N GLU A 204 -7.23 -38.69 -26.58
CA GLU A 204 -8.61 -39.18 -26.74
C GLU A 204 -9.47 -38.27 -27.64
N MET A 205 -9.25 -36.95 -27.57
CA MET A 205 -10.00 -35.97 -28.36
C MET A 205 -9.54 -35.93 -29.82
N ASP A 206 -8.23 -35.77 -30.05
CA ASP A 206 -7.62 -35.76 -31.38
C ASP A 206 -6.12 -36.08 -31.32
N LEU A 207 -5.76 -37.26 -31.83
CA LEU A 207 -4.37 -37.72 -31.86
C LEU A 207 -3.47 -36.84 -32.75
N SER A 208 -4.01 -36.21 -33.79
CA SER A 208 -3.23 -35.36 -34.69
C SER A 208 -2.83 -34.04 -34.02
N VAL A 209 -3.72 -33.47 -33.20
CA VAL A 209 -3.43 -32.28 -32.40
C VAL A 209 -2.41 -32.61 -31.32
N PHE A 210 -2.52 -33.77 -30.67
CA PHE A 210 -1.51 -34.28 -29.75
C PHE A 210 -0.12 -34.39 -30.41
N HIS A 211 -0.04 -34.93 -31.63
CA HIS A 211 1.24 -34.98 -32.38
C HIS A 211 1.81 -33.60 -32.65
N GLY A 212 0.98 -32.64 -33.06
CA GLY A 212 1.40 -31.26 -33.29
C GLY A 212 1.98 -30.64 -32.02
N LEU A 213 1.25 -30.72 -30.91
CA LEU A 213 1.68 -30.19 -29.62
C LEU A 213 3.03 -30.74 -29.17
N MET A 214 3.24 -32.06 -29.28
CA MET A 214 4.50 -32.69 -28.88
C MET A 214 5.68 -32.24 -29.75
N LEU A 215 5.46 -32.06 -31.06
CA LEU A 215 6.49 -31.56 -31.99
C LEU A 215 6.87 -30.10 -31.68
N GLU A 216 5.88 -29.23 -31.42
CA GLU A 216 6.15 -27.82 -31.13
C GLU A 216 6.81 -27.65 -29.75
N THR A 217 6.35 -28.41 -28.73
CA THR A 217 6.93 -28.37 -27.37
C THR A 217 8.44 -28.65 -27.36
N MET A 218 8.93 -29.55 -28.23
CA MET A 218 10.37 -29.84 -28.36
C MET A 218 11.20 -28.68 -28.90
N ASN A 219 10.57 -27.77 -29.66
CA ASN A 219 11.23 -26.67 -30.36
C ASN A 219 11.01 -25.30 -29.69
N VAL A 220 10.35 -25.27 -28.53
CA VAL A 220 10.14 -24.05 -27.75
C VAL A 220 11.49 -23.45 -27.34
N LEU A 221 11.60 -22.13 -27.49
CA LEU A 221 12.69 -21.34 -26.93
C LEU A 221 12.16 -20.63 -25.67
N PRO A 222 12.38 -21.18 -24.46
CA PRO A 222 11.62 -20.76 -23.28
C PRO A 222 11.74 -19.27 -22.96
N ALA A 223 12.93 -18.69 -23.17
CA ALA A 223 13.17 -17.28 -22.93
C ALA A 223 12.42 -16.35 -23.90
N GLU A 224 12.37 -16.70 -25.20
CA GLU A 224 11.67 -15.91 -26.21
C GLU A 224 10.16 -15.99 -26.00
N THR A 225 9.65 -17.20 -25.73
CA THR A 225 8.23 -17.42 -25.43
C THR A 225 7.81 -16.68 -24.17
N GLU A 226 8.57 -16.76 -23.08
CA GLU A 226 8.25 -16.06 -21.82
C GLU A 226 8.21 -14.54 -22.01
N GLU A 227 9.16 -13.95 -22.74
CA GLU A 227 9.19 -12.51 -23.00
C GLU A 227 7.99 -12.04 -23.83
N GLU A 228 7.60 -12.79 -24.87
CA GLU A 228 6.44 -12.45 -25.68
C GLU A 228 5.13 -12.59 -24.89
N GLN A 229 4.99 -13.65 -24.09
CA GLN A 229 3.83 -13.81 -23.22
C GLN A 229 3.75 -12.70 -22.17
N PHE A 230 4.90 -12.24 -21.64
CA PHE A 230 4.95 -11.10 -20.71
C PHE A 230 4.49 -9.80 -21.39
N ARG A 231 4.92 -9.57 -22.64
CA ARG A 231 4.51 -8.41 -23.44
C ARG A 231 3.00 -8.39 -23.66
N LEU A 232 2.42 -9.52 -24.08
CA LEU A 232 0.98 -9.64 -24.33
C LEU A 232 0.15 -9.45 -23.06
N LYS A 233 0.56 -10.10 -21.96
CA LYS A 233 -0.05 -9.92 -20.63
C LYS A 233 -0.02 -8.47 -20.19
N THR A 234 1.11 -7.79 -20.39
CA THR A 234 1.25 -6.37 -20.03
C THR A 234 0.26 -5.48 -20.78
N ILE A 235 0.02 -5.75 -22.06
CA ILE A 235 -0.96 -5.00 -22.87
C ILE A 235 -2.39 -5.24 -22.33
N ARG A 236 -2.78 -6.50 -22.14
CA ARG A 236 -4.11 -6.85 -21.62
C ARG A 236 -4.39 -6.24 -20.24
N LEU A 237 -3.39 -6.27 -19.35
CA LEU A 237 -3.51 -5.67 -18.03
C LEU A 237 -3.55 -4.13 -18.08
N ALA A 238 -2.80 -3.51 -18.98
CA ALA A 238 -2.82 -2.06 -19.18
C ALA A 238 -4.19 -1.56 -19.67
N GLU A 239 -4.86 -2.32 -20.54
CA GLU A 239 -6.25 -2.02 -20.97
C GLU A 239 -7.24 -1.99 -19.81
N LYS A 240 -6.96 -2.74 -18.73
CA LYS A 240 -7.75 -2.78 -17.48
C LYS A 240 -7.27 -1.76 -16.43
N GLY A 241 -6.32 -0.89 -16.77
CA GLY A 241 -5.76 0.14 -15.89
C GLY A 241 -4.56 -0.29 -15.05
N PHE A 242 -4.07 -1.53 -15.20
CA PHE A 242 -2.83 -1.98 -14.57
C PHE A 242 -1.63 -1.63 -15.45
N LEU A 243 -1.26 -0.35 -15.42
CA LEU A 243 -0.11 0.14 -16.18
C LEU A 243 1.20 -0.49 -15.72
N PRO A 244 2.22 -0.61 -16.59
CA PRO A 244 3.55 -1.05 -16.20
C PRO A 244 4.11 -0.20 -15.05
N PHE A 245 4.87 -0.82 -14.15
CA PHE A 245 5.38 -0.15 -12.94
C PHE A 245 6.05 1.21 -13.21
N HIS A 246 6.87 1.30 -14.25
CA HIS A 246 7.62 2.51 -14.58
C HIS A 246 6.73 3.69 -15.01
N GLU A 247 5.54 3.40 -15.54
CA GLU A 247 4.53 4.40 -15.86
C GLU A 247 3.64 4.69 -14.64
N ALA A 248 3.22 3.63 -13.94
CA ALA A 248 2.36 3.71 -12.78
C ALA A 248 2.97 4.55 -11.64
N ILE A 249 4.28 4.41 -11.38
CA ILE A 249 5.00 5.18 -10.35
C ILE A 249 4.91 6.70 -10.56
N GLY A 250 4.62 7.15 -11.79
CA GLY A 250 4.35 8.54 -12.13
C GLY A 250 3.21 9.17 -11.32
N ILE A 251 2.31 8.36 -10.75
CA ILE A 251 1.20 8.83 -9.89
C ILE A 251 1.67 9.50 -8.59
N TYR A 252 2.91 9.23 -8.15
CA TYR A 252 3.51 9.86 -6.98
C TYR A 252 4.41 11.05 -7.33
N GLN A 253 4.53 11.40 -8.62
CA GLN A 253 5.33 12.55 -9.03
C GLN A 253 4.59 13.86 -8.73
N PRO A 254 5.18 14.77 -7.92
CA PRO A 254 4.58 16.04 -7.59
C PRO A 254 4.24 16.87 -8.83
N THR A 255 3.02 17.37 -8.90
CA THR A 255 2.54 18.22 -10.01
C THR A 255 2.15 19.61 -9.50
N PRO A 256 2.54 20.70 -10.20
CA PRO A 256 2.08 22.02 -9.82
C PRO A 256 0.58 22.19 -10.11
N LEU A 257 -0.13 22.85 -9.19
CA LEU A 257 -1.58 23.05 -9.25
C LEU A 257 -2.04 23.75 -10.53
N THR A 258 -1.18 24.57 -11.13
CA THR A 258 -1.45 25.30 -12.37
C THR A 258 -1.50 24.42 -13.61
N THR A 259 -0.99 23.19 -13.54
CA THR A 259 -0.90 22.25 -14.67
C THR A 259 -1.92 21.11 -14.63
N LEU A 260 -2.79 21.11 -13.60
CA LEU A 260 -3.81 20.06 -13.45
C LEU A 260 -4.79 20.09 -14.62
N ARG A 261 -5.14 18.91 -15.14
CA ARG A 261 -6.05 18.79 -16.28
C ARG A 261 -7.47 19.01 -15.80
N LYS A 262 -8.19 19.88 -16.51
CA LYS A 262 -9.61 20.15 -16.27
C LYS A 262 -10.45 19.31 -17.21
N ARG A 263 -11.57 18.82 -16.71
CA ARG A 263 -12.55 18.10 -17.51
C ARG A 263 -13.29 19.06 -18.45
N PRO A 264 -13.60 18.64 -19.68
CA PRO A 264 -14.47 19.40 -20.56
C PRO A 264 -15.89 19.45 -19.99
N LYS A 265 -16.48 20.64 -19.92
CA LYS A 265 -17.84 20.84 -19.38
C LYS A 265 -18.91 20.04 -20.12
N THR A 266 -18.70 19.71 -21.39
CA THR A 266 -19.66 19.01 -22.25
C THR A 266 -19.85 17.54 -21.87
N ILE A 267 -18.83 16.86 -21.32
CA ILE A 267 -18.90 15.43 -20.97
C ILE A 267 -19.70 15.21 -19.67
N VAL A 268 -19.72 16.20 -18.77
CA VAL A 268 -20.39 16.11 -17.46
C VAL A 268 -21.93 16.09 -17.58
N PHE A 269 -22.49 16.52 -18.73
CA PHE A 269 -23.94 16.69 -18.92
C PHE A 269 -24.49 15.95 -20.16
N SER A 270 -23.81 14.89 -20.61
CA SER A 270 -24.37 13.97 -21.61
C SER A 270 -25.61 13.28 -21.04
N SER A 271 -26.75 13.41 -21.71
CA SER A 271 -28.04 12.82 -21.30
C SER A 271 -28.16 11.32 -21.58
N ASP A 272 -27.23 10.73 -22.33
CA ASP A 272 -27.12 9.28 -22.46
C ASP A 272 -26.10 8.75 -21.44
N PRO A 273 -26.57 8.09 -20.36
CA PRO A 273 -25.73 7.77 -19.21
C PRO A 273 -24.80 6.58 -19.45
N PHE A 274 -25.03 5.79 -20.49
CA PHE A 274 -24.30 4.55 -20.70
C PHE A 274 -24.40 4.06 -22.15
N ASP A 275 -23.25 3.89 -22.80
CA ASP A 275 -23.16 3.17 -24.07
C ASP A 275 -23.11 1.66 -23.76
N PRO A 276 -24.11 0.85 -24.17
CA PRO A 276 -24.13 -0.58 -23.91
C PRO A 276 -23.04 -1.38 -24.63
N ASP A 277 -22.28 -0.74 -25.53
CA ASP A 277 -21.09 -1.33 -26.15
C ASP A 277 -19.81 -1.08 -25.34
N LEU A 278 -19.84 -0.19 -24.34
CA LEU A 278 -18.75 -0.01 -23.39
C LEU A 278 -18.92 -0.93 -22.17
N PRO A 279 -17.87 -1.64 -21.74
CA PRO A 279 -17.92 -2.45 -20.53
C PRO A 279 -18.13 -1.55 -19.30
N LEU A 280 -18.97 -2.01 -18.37
CA LEU A 280 -19.14 -1.33 -17.10
C LEU A 280 -17.89 -1.45 -16.22
N PRO A 281 -17.59 -0.43 -15.40
CA PRO A 281 -16.45 -0.49 -14.51
C PRO A 281 -16.64 -1.56 -13.42
N PRO A 282 -15.53 -2.15 -12.93
CA PRO A 282 -15.55 -3.06 -11.78
C PRO A 282 -16.15 -2.38 -10.54
N GLN A 283 -16.95 -3.15 -9.80
CA GLN A 283 -17.74 -2.68 -8.68
C GLN A 283 -17.15 -3.07 -7.32
N CYS A 284 -16.20 -4.01 -7.28
CA CYS A 284 -15.57 -4.49 -6.06
C CYS A 284 -14.98 -3.38 -5.19
N PHE A 285 -14.56 -2.25 -5.77
CA PHE A 285 -14.02 -1.12 -5.01
C PHE A 285 -15.09 -0.34 -4.23
N THR A 286 -16.31 -0.28 -4.77
CA THR A 286 -17.37 0.59 -4.23
C THR A 286 -17.85 0.16 -2.85
N GLN A 287 -17.74 -1.13 -2.52
CA GLN A 287 -18.13 -1.64 -1.21
C GLN A 287 -17.20 -1.17 -0.07
N PHE A 288 -15.97 -0.77 -0.42
CA PHE A 288 -14.97 -0.30 0.55
C PHE A 288 -14.94 1.23 0.64
N LEU A 289 -15.79 1.94 -0.13
CA LEU A 289 -16.01 3.37 0.01
C LEU A 289 -16.94 3.64 1.20
N ALA A 290 -16.46 3.30 2.41
CA ALA A 290 -17.15 3.57 3.66
C ALA A 290 -16.20 4.33 4.58
N GLY A 291 -16.60 5.52 5.04
CA GLY A 291 -15.77 6.33 5.92
C GLY A 291 -16.24 7.76 6.05
N ASP A 292 -15.57 8.48 6.95
CA ASP A 292 -15.84 9.89 7.26
C ASP A 292 -14.98 10.88 6.45
N ASP A 293 -14.20 10.37 5.51
CA ASP A 293 -13.31 11.12 4.62
C ASP A 293 -14.05 12.19 3.81
N LEU A 294 -13.40 13.33 3.59
CA LEU A 294 -13.97 14.45 2.81
C LEU A 294 -14.37 14.01 1.40
N PHE A 295 -13.56 13.17 0.74
CA PHE A 295 -13.86 12.64 -0.59
C PHE A 295 -15.15 11.82 -0.60
N VAL A 296 -15.33 10.90 0.35
CA VAL A 296 -16.50 10.02 0.44
C VAL A 296 -17.77 10.84 0.71
N LYS A 297 -17.70 11.83 1.60
CA LYS A 297 -18.81 12.75 1.89
C LYS A 297 -19.16 13.63 0.69
N ALA A 298 -18.16 14.12 -0.04
CA ALA A 298 -18.38 14.91 -1.25
C ALA A 298 -18.99 14.08 -2.39
N LEU A 299 -18.65 12.78 -2.48
CA LEU A 299 -19.20 11.86 -3.49
C LEU A 299 -20.72 11.76 -3.41
N ALA A 300 -21.31 11.86 -2.21
CA ALA A 300 -22.76 11.83 -2.01
C ALA A 300 -23.51 13.04 -2.63
N LEU A 301 -22.81 14.14 -2.91
CA LEU A 301 -23.37 15.33 -3.54
C LEU A 301 -23.18 15.36 -5.07
N VAL A 302 -22.45 14.39 -5.62
CA VAL A 302 -22.19 14.31 -7.05
C VAL A 302 -23.45 13.83 -7.79
N PRO A 303 -23.77 14.40 -8.97
CA PRO A 303 -24.89 13.94 -9.78
C PRO A 303 -24.81 12.44 -10.12
N ALA A 304 -25.95 11.74 -10.07
CA ALA A 304 -26.03 10.31 -10.37
C ALA A 304 -25.51 9.95 -11.77
N ASP A 305 -25.75 10.82 -12.76
CA ASP A 305 -25.31 10.64 -14.14
C ASP A 305 -23.78 10.59 -14.28
N PHE A 306 -23.06 11.19 -13.31
CA PHE A 306 -21.60 11.24 -13.32
C PHE A 306 -20.95 10.07 -12.56
N MET A 307 -21.72 9.30 -11.81
CA MET A 307 -21.19 8.22 -10.95
C MET A 307 -20.50 7.11 -11.72
N LEU A 308 -21.04 6.71 -12.89
CA LEU A 308 -20.41 5.68 -13.73
C LEU A 308 -19.02 6.09 -14.22
N THR A 309 -18.86 7.35 -14.59
CA THR A 309 -17.57 7.88 -15.04
C THR A 309 -16.57 7.93 -13.87
N LEU A 310 -17.03 8.36 -12.69
CA LEU A 310 -16.19 8.38 -11.50
C LEU A 310 -15.78 6.98 -11.02
N GLU A 311 -16.66 6.00 -11.10
CA GLU A 311 -16.32 4.61 -10.76
C GLU A 311 -15.24 4.05 -11.70
N SER A 312 -15.36 4.30 -13.00
CA SER A 312 -14.34 3.91 -13.99
C SER A 312 -13.00 4.59 -13.71
N GLU A 313 -13.03 5.89 -13.42
CA GLU A 313 -11.82 6.64 -13.10
C GLU A 313 -11.19 6.20 -11.78
N LEU A 314 -12.01 5.91 -10.77
CA LEU A 314 -11.56 5.40 -9.48
C LEU A 314 -10.95 4.01 -9.64
N ALA A 315 -11.59 3.12 -10.41
CA ALA A 315 -11.07 1.79 -10.71
C ALA A 315 -9.70 1.89 -11.41
N ALA A 316 -9.58 2.74 -12.43
CA ALA A 316 -8.31 2.98 -13.12
C ALA A 316 -7.24 3.55 -12.17
N LEU A 317 -7.61 4.51 -11.30
CA LEU A 317 -6.70 5.08 -10.32
C LEU A 317 -6.22 4.04 -9.31
N VAL A 318 -7.14 3.23 -8.76
CA VAL A 318 -6.80 2.16 -7.82
C VAL A 318 -5.88 1.15 -8.52
N ASN A 319 -6.23 0.65 -9.71
CA ASN A 319 -5.37 -0.28 -10.47
C ASN A 319 -3.98 0.30 -10.75
N LYS A 320 -3.89 1.60 -11.07
CA LYS A 320 -2.59 2.30 -11.22
C LYS A 320 -1.81 2.38 -9.91
N VAL A 321 -2.46 2.62 -8.78
CA VAL A 321 -1.82 2.60 -7.45
C VAL A 321 -1.32 1.20 -7.10
N ILE A 322 -2.10 0.15 -7.41
CA ILE A 322 -1.71 -1.26 -7.20
C ILE A 322 -0.42 -1.57 -7.98
N SER A 323 -0.39 -1.19 -9.27
CA SER A 323 0.80 -1.33 -10.11
C SER A 323 1.99 -0.53 -9.60
N ALA A 324 1.77 0.71 -9.14
CA ALA A 324 2.84 1.56 -8.59
C ALA A 324 3.42 0.98 -7.30
N ASP A 325 2.59 0.35 -6.47
CA ASP A 325 2.95 -0.26 -5.19
C ASP A 325 3.54 -1.66 -5.33
N ARG A 326 3.47 -2.27 -6.53
CA ARG A 326 3.87 -3.66 -6.81
C ARG A 326 3.21 -4.66 -5.85
N LEU A 327 1.94 -4.45 -5.54
CA LEU A 327 1.18 -5.32 -4.64
C LEU A 327 0.41 -6.36 -5.45
N LYS A 328 0.61 -7.66 -5.15
CA LYS A 328 -0.27 -8.73 -5.62
C LYS A 328 -1.47 -8.81 -4.67
N ILE A 329 -2.65 -8.45 -5.16
CA ILE A 329 -3.87 -8.46 -4.34
C ILE A 329 -4.68 -9.70 -4.64
N ARG A 330 -4.64 -10.64 -3.70
CA ARG A 330 -5.56 -11.79 -3.67
C ARG A 330 -6.71 -11.57 -2.70
N ASP A 331 -6.45 -10.84 -1.61
CA ASP A 331 -7.40 -10.69 -0.51
C ASP A 331 -8.16 -9.36 -0.55
N THR A 332 -9.44 -9.42 -0.18
CA THR A 332 -10.31 -8.25 0.03
C THR A 332 -9.75 -7.26 1.06
N LYS A 333 -9.04 -7.74 2.10
CA LYS A 333 -8.40 -6.88 3.12
C LYS A 333 -7.26 -6.02 2.55
N ASN A 334 -6.46 -6.58 1.65
CA ASN A 334 -5.37 -5.84 1.03
C ASN A 334 -5.93 -4.80 0.05
N LEU A 335 -7.01 -5.16 -0.65
CA LEU A 335 -7.75 -4.24 -1.48
C LEU A 335 -8.32 -3.06 -0.67
N GLU A 336 -8.96 -3.34 0.47
CA GLU A 336 -9.51 -2.33 1.38
C GLU A 336 -8.44 -1.32 1.83
N LYS A 337 -7.24 -1.81 2.22
CA LYS A 337 -6.12 -0.95 2.63
C LYS A 337 -5.70 0.02 1.51
N ILE A 338 -5.65 -0.44 0.27
CA ILE A 338 -5.25 0.37 -0.88
C ILE A 338 -6.34 1.38 -1.26
N ILE A 339 -7.61 1.00 -1.15
CA ILE A 339 -8.72 1.92 -1.36
C ILE A 339 -8.69 3.01 -0.29
N ARG A 340 -8.54 2.65 0.99
CA ARG A 340 -8.41 3.61 2.10
C ARG A 340 -7.22 4.56 1.92
N LYS A 341 -6.09 4.04 1.44
CA LYS A 341 -4.94 4.87 1.04
C LYS A 341 -5.31 5.84 -0.07
N THR A 342 -6.03 5.36 -1.09
CA THR A 342 -6.42 6.17 -2.25
C THR A 342 -7.40 7.26 -1.86
N THR A 343 -8.41 6.96 -1.05
CA THR A 343 -9.38 7.95 -0.53
C THR A 343 -8.74 8.97 0.40
N ALA A 344 -7.77 8.55 1.22
CA ALA A 344 -6.98 9.45 2.07
C ALA A 344 -6.20 10.48 1.24
N PHE A 345 -5.48 10.03 0.20
CA PHE A 345 -4.77 10.96 -0.69
C PHE A 345 -5.71 11.85 -1.53
N LEU A 346 -6.86 11.34 -1.96
CA LEU A 346 -7.87 12.15 -2.64
C LEU A 346 -8.43 13.24 -1.71
N SER A 347 -8.75 12.89 -0.47
CA SER A 347 -9.23 13.83 0.55
C SER A 347 -8.18 14.90 0.86
N LEU A 348 -6.93 14.49 1.07
CA LEU A 348 -5.80 15.40 1.25
C LEU A 348 -5.60 16.34 0.04
N GLY A 349 -5.77 15.82 -1.18
CA GLY A 349 -5.71 16.61 -2.41
C GLY A 349 -6.80 17.68 -2.47
N LEU A 350 -8.04 17.32 -2.12
CA LEU A 350 -9.17 18.25 -2.04
C LEU A 350 -8.93 19.33 -0.98
N GLU A 351 -8.51 18.94 0.23
CA GLU A 351 -8.19 19.88 1.30
C GLU A 351 -7.07 20.84 0.87
N SER A 352 -6.01 20.31 0.27
CA SER A 352 -4.88 21.12 -0.23
C SER A 352 -5.27 22.13 -1.30
N MET A 353 -6.34 21.90 -2.06
CA MET A 353 -6.82 22.84 -3.08
C MET A 353 -7.82 23.86 -2.51
N LEU A 354 -8.58 23.48 -1.48
CA LEU A 354 -9.60 24.34 -0.88
C LEU A 354 -9.03 25.26 0.22
N GLU A 355 -7.93 24.86 0.87
CA GLU A 355 -7.21 25.52 1.98
C GLU A 355 -8.11 26.04 3.12
N LYS A 356 -8.87 27.12 2.89
CA LYS A 356 -9.70 27.82 3.89
C LYS A 356 -11.21 27.72 3.65
N ASN A 357 -11.65 27.28 2.47
CA ASN A 357 -13.07 27.16 2.11
C ASN A 357 -13.48 25.68 2.01
N ILE A 358 -13.26 24.92 3.07
CA ILE A 358 -13.64 23.50 3.10
C ILE A 358 -15.16 23.42 3.25
N SER A 359 -15.86 23.29 2.13
CA SER A 359 -17.28 22.93 2.08
C SER A 359 -17.45 21.68 1.23
N LEU A 360 -18.46 20.88 1.55
CA LEU A 360 -18.78 19.66 0.79
C LEU A 360 -19.16 19.98 -0.66
N GLU A 361 -19.83 21.11 -0.88
CA GLU A 361 -20.23 21.60 -2.20
C GLU A 361 -19.01 21.95 -3.06
N SER A 362 -18.05 22.71 -2.51
CA SER A 362 -16.83 23.05 -3.23
C SER A 362 -15.94 21.84 -3.49
N ALA A 363 -15.94 20.84 -2.59
CA ALA A 363 -15.26 19.58 -2.83
C ALA A 363 -15.91 18.78 -3.98
N ALA A 364 -17.25 18.71 -4.03
CA ALA A 364 -17.98 18.07 -5.12
C ALA A 364 -17.77 18.78 -6.46
N ASP A 365 -17.66 20.11 -6.47
CA ASP A 365 -17.34 20.89 -7.65
C ASP A 365 -15.91 20.60 -8.18
N LEU A 366 -14.93 20.46 -7.28
CA LEU A 366 -13.57 20.07 -7.64
C LEU A 366 -13.52 18.65 -8.21
N ILE A 367 -14.25 17.71 -7.59
CA ILE A 367 -14.38 16.33 -8.09
C ILE A 367 -14.97 16.33 -9.50
N GLN A 368 -15.87 17.25 -9.86
CA GLN A 368 -16.42 17.37 -11.22
C GLN A 368 -15.46 18.08 -12.19
N THR A 369 -14.65 19.01 -11.69
CA THR A 369 -13.77 19.86 -12.51
C THR A 369 -12.46 19.19 -12.89
N TYR A 370 -11.85 18.40 -12.01
CA TYR A 370 -10.53 17.79 -12.20
C TYR A 370 -10.61 16.27 -12.21
N TYR A 371 -9.62 15.62 -12.84
CA TYR A 371 -9.46 14.16 -12.78
C TYR A 371 -8.98 13.72 -11.39
N LEU A 372 -9.48 12.59 -10.89
CA LEU A 372 -9.09 11.94 -9.64
C LEU A 372 -7.59 11.64 -9.60
N GLU A 373 -7.00 11.29 -10.75
CA GLU A 373 -5.55 11.10 -10.87
C GLU A 373 -4.77 12.35 -10.44
N ASP A 374 -5.22 13.53 -10.89
CA ASP A 374 -4.57 14.81 -10.63
C ASP A 374 -4.83 15.29 -9.18
N LEU A 375 -6.01 14.97 -8.62
CA LEU A 375 -6.31 15.18 -7.19
C LEU A 375 -5.42 14.31 -6.30
N PHE A 376 -5.25 13.04 -6.64
CA PHE A 376 -4.38 12.11 -5.91
C PHE A 376 -2.92 12.60 -5.94
N ARG A 377 -2.42 13.02 -7.11
CA ARG A 377 -1.07 13.61 -7.25
C ARG A 377 -0.87 14.85 -6.40
N THR A 378 -1.92 15.63 -6.22
CA THR A 378 -1.90 16.83 -5.37
C THR A 378 -1.81 16.45 -3.90
N GLY A 379 -2.57 15.44 -3.45
CA GLY A 379 -2.46 14.94 -2.07
C GLY A 379 -1.09 14.32 -1.78
N SER A 380 -0.61 13.44 -2.67
CA SER A 380 0.69 12.76 -2.48
C SER A 380 1.87 13.73 -2.49
N ARG A 381 1.77 14.85 -3.23
CA ARG A 381 2.78 15.92 -3.26
C ARG A 381 3.09 16.49 -1.88
N ALA A 382 2.11 16.66 -0.99
CA ALA A 382 2.34 17.28 0.31
C ALA A 382 3.33 16.46 1.17
N GLY A 383 3.16 15.14 1.21
CA GLY A 383 4.10 14.24 1.89
C GLY A 383 5.47 14.19 1.21
N VAL A 384 5.51 14.16 -0.13
CA VAL A 384 6.79 14.15 -0.89
C VAL A 384 7.59 15.44 -0.68
N GLN A 385 6.92 16.59 -0.54
CA GLN A 385 7.57 17.86 -0.22
C GLN A 385 8.24 17.83 1.15
N LEU A 386 7.58 17.26 2.17
CA LEU A 386 8.17 17.09 3.50
C LEU A 386 9.40 16.18 3.43
N LYS A 387 9.29 15.02 2.76
CA LYS A 387 10.42 14.11 2.53
C LYS A 387 11.58 14.81 1.83
N THR A 388 11.31 15.58 0.78
CA THR A 388 12.34 16.29 0.01
C THR A 388 13.04 17.35 0.87
N ALA A 389 12.28 18.10 1.67
CA ALA A 389 12.84 19.08 2.61
C ALA A 389 13.75 18.41 3.64
N VAL A 390 13.29 17.31 4.25
CA VAL A 390 14.06 16.53 5.21
C VAL A 390 15.32 15.95 4.58
N HIS A 391 15.24 15.35 3.40
CA HIS A 391 16.39 14.75 2.72
C HIS A 391 17.47 15.77 2.36
N ASN A 392 17.05 16.94 1.88
CA ASN A 392 17.97 18.03 1.54
C ASN A 392 18.68 18.60 2.78
N TRP A 393 17.96 18.73 3.90
CA TRP A 393 18.54 19.15 5.17
C TRP A 393 19.44 18.07 5.77
N TYR A 394 18.99 16.81 5.82
CA TYR A 394 19.70 15.72 6.49
C TYR A 394 21.11 15.49 5.92
N ARG A 395 21.28 15.67 4.60
CA ARG A 395 22.60 15.63 3.92
C ARG A 395 23.62 16.64 4.47
N HIS A 396 23.16 17.73 5.06
CA HIS A 396 24.00 18.79 5.62
C HIS A 396 23.84 18.92 7.15
N SER A 397 23.11 17.99 7.78
CA SER A 397 22.80 18.04 9.20
C SER A 397 24.03 17.79 10.08
N PHE A 398 24.03 18.39 11.27
CA PHE A 398 25.04 18.12 12.30
C PHE A 398 25.02 16.65 12.73
N ILE A 399 23.82 16.07 12.84
CA ILE A 399 23.63 14.64 13.17
C ILE A 399 24.44 13.74 12.24
N LEU A 400 24.35 13.97 10.93
CA LEU A 400 25.10 13.19 9.94
C LEU A 400 26.60 13.50 9.98
N GLN A 401 26.99 14.78 10.11
CA GLN A 401 28.41 15.18 10.19
C GLN A 401 29.14 14.52 11.36
N GLN A 402 28.44 14.32 12.48
CA GLN A 402 28.98 13.71 13.69
C GLN A 402 28.72 12.20 13.78
N ASN A 403 28.20 11.56 12.71
CA ASN A 403 27.84 10.14 12.66
C ASN A 403 26.91 9.68 13.81
N LEU A 404 25.97 10.54 14.22
CA LEU A 404 24.99 10.20 15.26
C LEU A 404 23.83 9.37 14.67
N PRO A 405 23.33 8.35 15.39
CA PRO A 405 22.17 7.59 14.95
C PRO A 405 20.89 8.43 15.05
N LEU A 406 19.86 8.12 14.26
CA LEU A 406 18.56 8.81 14.33
C LEU A 406 17.88 8.71 15.70
N SER A 407 18.22 7.67 16.49
CA SER A 407 17.73 7.52 17.86
C SER A 407 18.17 8.66 18.79
N PHE A 408 19.20 9.43 18.42
CA PHE A 408 19.60 10.65 19.10
C PHE A 408 18.46 11.68 19.21
N LEU A 409 17.54 11.69 18.24
CA LEU A 409 16.39 12.59 18.22
C LEU A 409 15.30 12.21 19.25
N GLY A 410 15.44 11.10 19.97
CA GLY A 410 14.39 10.58 20.87
C GLY A 410 13.27 9.88 20.09
N GLU A 411 12.38 9.21 20.82
CA GLU A 411 11.40 8.28 20.22
C GLU A 411 10.40 8.95 19.27
N THR A 412 9.84 10.11 19.66
CA THR A 412 8.83 10.82 18.87
C THR A 412 9.40 11.35 17.56
N PHE A 413 10.53 12.06 17.60
CA PHE A 413 11.18 12.57 16.39
C PHE A 413 11.83 11.48 15.56
N LEU A 414 12.31 10.39 16.17
CA LEU A 414 12.75 9.19 15.45
C LEU A 414 11.60 8.60 14.64
N GLY A 415 10.39 8.50 15.23
CA GLY A 415 9.19 8.04 14.53
C GLY A 415 8.86 8.92 13.32
N VAL A 416 8.79 10.24 13.52
CA VAL A 416 8.51 11.19 12.42
C VAL A 416 9.55 11.11 11.31
N MET A 417 10.85 11.11 11.66
CA MET A 417 11.94 11.02 10.69
C MET A 417 11.98 9.67 9.98
N GLY A 418 11.76 8.58 10.73
CA GLY A 418 11.67 7.23 10.20
C GLY A 418 10.60 7.13 9.12
N GLY A 419 9.39 7.61 9.41
CA GLY A 419 8.26 7.61 8.47
C GLY A 419 8.53 8.44 7.20
N LEU A 420 9.19 9.59 7.32
CA LEU A 420 9.50 10.47 6.18
C LEU A 420 10.65 9.97 5.30
N LEU A 421 11.61 9.24 5.87
CA LEU A 421 12.77 8.72 5.14
C LEU A 421 12.50 7.41 4.38
N LEU A 422 11.35 6.77 4.61
CA LEU A 422 10.88 5.64 3.81
C LEU A 422 10.73 6.02 2.33
N ASP A 423 10.79 5.03 1.42
CA ASP A 423 10.57 5.25 -0.02
C ASP A 423 9.28 6.02 -0.30
N ARG A 424 8.22 5.70 0.46
CA ARG A 424 6.96 6.44 0.49
C ARG A 424 6.77 7.04 1.88
N PRO A 425 6.64 8.37 2.00
CA PRO A 425 6.53 9.01 3.30
C PRO A 425 5.21 8.59 3.98
N LEU A 426 5.32 8.20 5.25
CA LEU A 426 4.21 7.84 6.12
C LEU A 426 4.11 8.82 7.29
N TYR A 427 2.89 9.00 7.78
CA TYR A 427 2.59 9.77 8.99
C TYR A 427 2.86 8.91 10.23
N PHE A 428 3.54 9.50 11.21
CA PHE A 428 3.78 8.86 12.50
C PHE A 428 2.57 9.09 13.41
N ASP A 429 1.75 8.05 13.58
CA ASP A 429 0.50 8.11 14.32
C ASP A 429 0.65 7.74 15.80
N ASN A 430 1.75 7.07 16.14
CA ASN A 430 2.06 6.62 17.50
C ASN A 430 0.91 5.84 18.16
N TYR A 431 0.28 4.93 17.40
CA TYR A 431 -0.84 4.09 17.86
C TYR A 431 -2.12 4.84 18.27
N GLN A 432 -2.29 6.11 17.90
CA GLN A 432 -3.57 6.82 18.15
C GLN A 432 -4.75 6.13 17.46
N THR A 433 -4.54 5.60 16.25
CA THR A 433 -5.49 4.81 15.47
C THR A 433 -5.19 3.31 15.51
N GLY A 434 -4.26 2.87 16.36
CA GLY A 434 -3.82 1.48 16.50
C GLY A 434 -2.68 1.04 15.56
N GLU A 435 -2.24 1.90 14.65
CA GLU A 435 -1.07 1.68 13.79
C GLU A 435 0.09 2.62 14.19
N LEU A 436 1.34 2.17 14.03
CA LEU A 436 2.52 3.02 14.27
C LEU A 436 2.68 4.06 13.16
N TYR A 437 2.50 3.62 11.91
CA TYR A 437 2.58 4.42 10.71
C TYR A 437 1.33 4.24 9.87
N ARG A 438 0.79 5.36 9.40
CA ARG A 438 -0.34 5.38 8.45
C ARG A 438 -0.07 6.31 7.28
N HIS A 439 -0.93 6.29 6.27
CA HIS A 439 -0.87 7.29 5.20
C HIS A 439 -1.37 8.66 5.70
N PHE A 440 -0.81 9.73 5.13
CA PHE A 440 -1.33 11.08 5.35
C PHE A 440 -2.77 11.16 4.82
N ALA A 441 -3.69 11.59 5.67
CA ALA A 441 -5.12 11.65 5.33
C ALA A 441 -5.64 13.09 5.27
N SER A 442 -5.07 13.99 6.06
CA SER A 442 -5.54 15.37 6.17
C SER A 442 -4.39 16.40 6.15
N LEU A 443 -4.74 17.66 5.89
CA LEU A 443 -3.81 18.77 6.00
C LEU A 443 -3.31 18.98 7.43
N SER A 444 -4.09 18.62 8.45
CA SER A 444 -3.63 18.69 9.84
C SER A 444 -2.46 17.74 10.08
N ASP A 445 -2.49 16.52 9.50
CA ASP A 445 -1.37 15.57 9.60
C ASP A 445 -0.08 16.16 9.02
N ILE A 446 -0.20 16.86 7.88
CA ILE A 446 0.91 17.53 7.20
C ILE A 446 1.44 18.69 8.04
N GLN A 447 0.58 19.47 8.67
CA GLN A 447 0.97 20.59 9.54
C GLN A 447 1.70 20.11 10.79
N ILE A 448 1.14 19.12 11.51
CA ILE A 448 1.77 18.51 12.70
C ILE A 448 3.15 17.97 12.35
N THR A 449 3.25 17.26 11.23
CA THR A 449 4.53 16.71 10.76
C THR A 449 5.51 17.80 10.38
N ARG A 450 5.05 18.88 9.73
CA ARG A 450 5.89 20.02 9.37
C ARG A 450 6.44 20.73 10.61
N GLU A 451 5.60 20.98 11.61
CA GLU A 451 6.02 21.58 12.88
C GLU A 451 7.06 20.72 13.58
N ALA A 452 6.87 19.40 13.63
CA ALA A 452 7.86 18.47 14.18
C ALA A 452 9.19 18.52 13.40
N VAL A 453 9.14 18.56 12.06
CA VAL A 453 10.32 18.68 11.21
C VAL A 453 11.04 20.02 11.42
N ASP A 454 10.31 21.12 11.50
CA ASP A 454 10.88 22.45 11.73
C ASP A 454 11.56 22.55 13.10
N ARG A 455 10.98 21.91 14.14
CA ARG A 455 11.60 21.73 15.47
C ARG A 455 12.91 20.93 15.37
N ILE A 456 12.91 19.79 14.68
CA ILE A 456 14.12 18.96 14.47
C ILE A 456 15.22 19.75 13.76
N MET A 457 14.88 20.43 12.65
CA MET A 457 15.82 21.26 11.90
C MET A 457 16.35 22.42 12.74
N GLY A 458 15.50 22.99 13.60
CA GLY A 458 15.88 24.04 14.54
C GLY A 458 16.91 23.57 15.57
N ILE A 459 16.67 22.41 16.20
CA ILE A 459 17.62 21.78 17.15
C ILE A 459 18.94 21.46 16.46
N ASP A 460 18.91 20.88 15.27
CA ASP A 460 20.14 20.53 14.55
C ASP A 460 20.98 21.77 14.20
N ARG A 461 20.35 22.88 13.81
CA ARG A 461 21.03 24.17 13.62
C ARG A 461 21.61 24.72 14.92
N LEU A 462 20.89 24.57 16.04
CA LEU A 462 21.38 24.93 17.37
C LEU A 462 22.66 24.14 17.70
N LEU A 463 22.61 22.82 17.55
CA LEU A 463 23.73 21.92 17.84
C LEU A 463 24.92 22.15 16.90
N ALA A 464 24.67 22.42 15.61
CA ALA A 464 25.71 22.76 14.64
C ALA A 464 26.51 24.00 15.06
N ARG A 465 25.85 24.99 15.69
CA ARG A 465 26.50 26.22 16.17
C ARG A 465 27.17 26.05 17.53
N LEU A 466 26.56 25.28 18.42
CA LEU A 466 27.17 24.91 19.71
C LEU A 466 28.46 24.10 19.52
N ASN A 467 28.51 23.28 18.45
CA ASN A 467 29.62 22.39 18.11
C ASN A 467 30.20 21.64 19.34
N PRO A 468 29.37 20.88 20.06
CA PRO A 468 29.80 20.18 21.27
C PRO A 468 30.82 19.08 20.96
N ASP A 469 31.79 18.89 21.84
CA ASP A 469 32.78 17.81 21.70
C ASP A 469 32.17 16.44 22.05
N ILE A 470 31.63 15.77 21.04
CA ILE A 470 30.99 14.44 21.17
C ILE A 470 32.00 13.36 21.61
N SER A 471 33.30 13.54 21.35
CA SER A 471 34.33 12.55 21.72
C SER A 471 34.49 12.37 23.24
N SER A 472 34.06 13.38 24.00
CA SER A 472 34.06 13.35 25.47
C SER A 472 32.99 12.43 26.07
N PHE A 473 31.99 12.01 25.27
CA PHE A 473 30.95 11.09 25.69
C PHE A 473 31.43 9.63 25.72
N LYS A 474 31.33 8.96 26.87
CA LYS A 474 31.84 7.58 27.05
C LYS A 474 30.80 6.56 27.53
N LYS A 475 29.72 6.98 28.17
CA LYS A 475 28.73 6.10 28.82
C LYS A 475 27.35 6.75 28.87
N GLY A 476 26.30 5.99 28.55
CA GLY A 476 24.90 6.42 28.61
C GLY A 476 24.18 6.25 27.28
N VAL A 477 22.93 6.71 27.21
CA VAL A 477 22.20 6.91 25.94
C VAL A 477 22.25 8.41 25.66
N LEU A 478 22.86 8.80 24.54
CA LEU A 478 22.94 10.19 24.14
C LEU A 478 21.72 10.55 23.29
N THR A 479 20.89 11.45 23.81
CA THR A 479 19.80 12.11 23.09
C THR A 479 20.04 13.61 23.02
N TYR A 480 19.36 14.31 22.11
CA TYR A 480 19.41 15.77 22.03
C TYR A 480 19.01 16.42 23.36
N LYS A 481 18.02 15.84 24.06
CA LYS A 481 17.57 16.27 25.40
C LYS A 481 18.74 16.20 26.39
N SER A 482 19.35 15.02 26.50
CA SER A 482 20.45 14.78 27.43
C SER A 482 21.67 15.67 27.16
N LEU A 483 21.93 15.96 25.88
CA LEU A 483 23.04 16.81 25.47
C LEU A 483 22.80 18.27 25.87
N ILE A 484 21.65 18.84 25.48
CA ILE A 484 21.32 20.25 25.75
C ILE A 484 21.24 20.49 27.26
N LEU A 485 20.54 19.63 28.00
CA LEU A 485 20.33 19.78 29.43
C LEU A 485 21.63 19.60 30.24
N THR A 486 22.50 18.69 29.82
CA THR A 486 23.81 18.51 30.48
C THR A 486 24.71 19.72 30.25
N LEU A 487 24.75 20.28 29.03
CA LEU A 487 25.56 21.47 28.75
C LEU A 487 25.03 22.69 29.50
N TRP A 488 23.71 22.87 29.57
CA TRP A 488 23.09 23.92 30.37
C TRP A 488 23.39 23.77 31.87
N ALA A 489 23.25 22.57 32.42
CA ALA A 489 23.58 22.31 33.82
C ALA A 489 25.07 22.59 34.13
N LYS A 490 25.97 22.28 33.20
CA LYS A 490 27.41 22.55 33.35
C LYS A 490 27.74 24.03 33.31
N ASP A 491 27.12 24.79 32.43
CA ASP A 491 27.26 26.26 32.39
C ASP A 491 26.87 26.88 33.74
N ARG A 492 25.70 26.51 34.27
CA ARG A 492 25.19 27.02 35.55
C ARG A 492 26.00 26.55 36.76
N LEU A 493 26.69 25.41 36.66
CA LEU A 493 27.62 24.91 37.67
C LEU A 493 29.06 25.43 37.51
N GLY A 494 29.36 26.20 36.46
CA GLY A 494 30.71 26.68 36.15
C GLY A 494 31.70 25.57 35.76
N LEU A 495 31.21 24.46 35.22
CA LEU A 495 32.00 23.32 34.77
C LEU A 495 32.42 23.49 33.29
N ALA A 496 33.41 22.71 32.85
CA ALA A 496 33.84 22.73 31.45
C ALA A 496 32.69 22.27 30.52
N PRO A 497 32.52 22.87 29.33
CA PRO A 497 31.42 22.56 28.40
C PRO A 497 31.69 21.28 27.59
N ASP A 498 31.96 20.17 28.27
CA ASP A 498 32.15 18.84 27.70
C ASP A 498 30.97 17.90 28.02
N LEU A 499 30.92 16.70 27.45
CA LEU A 499 29.89 15.69 27.71
C LEU A 499 30.33 14.63 28.73
N SER A 500 31.34 14.95 29.56
CA SER A 500 31.71 14.10 30.69
C SER A 500 30.58 14.03 31.73
N PRO A 501 30.31 12.88 32.35
CA PRO A 501 29.22 12.77 33.33
C PRO A 501 29.43 13.68 34.55
N ILE A 502 28.39 14.41 34.96
CA ILE A 502 28.40 15.29 36.13
C ILE A 502 28.41 14.44 37.42
N ASP A 503 29.22 14.83 38.40
CA ASP A 503 29.24 14.18 39.71
C ASP A 503 27.97 14.50 40.51
N MET A 504 27.42 13.51 41.19
CA MET A 504 26.16 13.62 41.94
C MET A 504 26.23 14.67 43.04
N ALA A 505 27.37 14.80 43.71
CA ALA A 505 27.58 15.81 44.74
C ALA A 505 27.49 17.24 44.17
N ALA A 506 27.99 17.45 42.94
CA ALA A 506 27.94 18.74 42.26
C ALA A 506 26.57 19.02 41.61
N PHE A 507 25.83 17.97 41.25
CA PHE A 507 24.51 18.10 40.61
C PHE A 507 23.37 18.42 41.61
N LYS A 508 23.45 17.95 42.85
CA LYS A 508 22.40 18.17 43.88
C LYS A 508 21.98 19.64 44.09
N PRO A 509 22.89 20.62 44.18
CA PRO A 509 22.52 22.04 44.30
C PRO A 509 21.74 22.54 43.08
N PHE A 510 22.15 22.16 41.88
CA PHE A 510 21.45 22.51 40.64
C PHE A 510 20.05 21.91 40.59
N PHE A 511 19.91 20.63 40.94
CA PHE A 511 18.61 19.95 41.01
C PHE A 511 17.65 20.64 42.01
N THR A 512 18.17 21.08 43.16
CA THR A 512 17.35 21.81 44.15
C THR A 512 16.93 23.18 43.59
N ALA A 513 17.84 23.92 42.95
CA ALA A 513 17.54 25.21 42.34
C ALA A 513 16.52 25.14 41.18
N LEU A 514 16.48 24.00 40.48
CA LEU A 514 15.55 23.73 39.39
C LEU A 514 14.09 23.63 39.85
N PHE A 515 13.86 23.10 41.06
CA PHE A 515 12.52 22.87 41.63
C PHE A 515 12.22 23.70 42.88
N THR A 516 13.06 24.67 43.23
CA THR A 516 12.75 25.60 44.32
C THR A 516 11.57 26.47 43.88
N GLU A 517 10.48 26.49 44.67
CA GLU A 517 9.33 27.35 44.41
C GLU A 517 9.76 28.82 44.32
N ASP A 518 9.34 29.51 43.25
CA ASP A 518 9.66 30.92 43.08
C ASP A 518 9.01 31.74 44.20
N PRO A 519 9.73 32.66 44.87
CA PRO A 519 9.23 33.45 46.00
C PRO A 519 8.18 34.52 45.62
N GLY A 520 7.40 34.31 44.55
CA GLY A 520 6.38 35.22 44.04
C GLY A 520 5.08 34.56 43.55
N LEU A 521 5.02 33.23 43.39
CA LEU A 521 3.76 32.53 43.08
C LEU A 521 3.16 32.00 44.38
N LYS A 522 2.01 32.56 44.78
CA LYS A 522 1.22 32.01 45.89
C LYS A 522 0.88 30.55 45.56
N PRO A 523 1.01 29.62 46.52
CA PRO A 523 0.52 28.27 46.33
C PRO A 523 -1.00 28.33 46.13
N THR A 524 -1.49 27.85 44.99
CA THR A 524 -2.90 27.52 44.83
C THR A 524 -3.24 26.47 45.88
N ALA A 525 -3.92 26.91 46.93
CA ALA A 525 -4.40 26.05 48.00
C ALA A 525 -5.16 24.87 47.39
N SER A 526 -4.80 23.67 47.86
CA SER A 526 -5.67 22.49 48.00
C SER A 526 -7.02 22.58 47.26
N ARG A 527 -7.11 21.88 46.12
CA ARG A 527 -8.39 21.48 45.53
C ARG A 527 -9.23 20.77 46.59
N GLU A 528 -10.23 21.45 47.15
CA GLU A 528 -11.42 20.79 47.65
C GLU A 528 -12.21 20.25 46.44
N PRO A 529 -12.78 19.04 46.52
CA PRO A 529 -13.63 18.50 45.48
C PRO A 529 -15.03 19.09 45.68
N ASP A 530 -15.44 20.03 44.82
CA ASP A 530 -16.83 20.21 44.36
C ASP A 530 -17.04 21.63 43.81
N THR A 531 -16.73 21.86 42.52
CA THR A 531 -17.62 22.62 41.62
C THR A 531 -17.22 22.44 40.15
N LYS A 532 -18.24 22.46 39.28
CA LYS A 532 -18.22 22.15 37.84
C LYS A 532 -17.33 23.07 36.98
N PRO A 533 -16.97 22.64 35.75
CA PRO A 533 -15.99 23.29 34.90
C PRO A 533 -16.62 24.33 33.97
N ASP A 534 -16.11 25.55 33.97
CA ASP A 534 -16.39 26.53 32.92
C ASP A 534 -15.07 27.22 32.48
N LEU A 535 -14.78 27.05 31.19
CA LEU A 535 -13.89 27.83 30.29
C LEU A 535 -12.35 27.86 30.54
N PRO A 536 -11.52 27.50 29.53
CA PRO A 536 -10.07 27.68 29.59
C PRO A 536 -9.68 29.09 29.12
N GLY A 537 -9.11 29.89 30.01
CA GLY A 537 -8.35 31.10 29.65
C GLY A 537 -6.86 30.77 29.46
N PRO A 538 -6.14 31.43 28.54
CA PRO A 538 -4.72 31.18 28.31
C PRO A 538 -3.88 32.01 29.28
N GLU A 539 -3.65 31.49 30.49
CA GLU A 539 -2.63 32.05 31.38
C GLU A 539 -1.33 31.25 31.21
N HIS A 540 -0.55 31.61 30.19
CA HIS A 540 0.86 31.24 30.09
C HIS A 540 1.63 31.96 31.20
N SER A 541 1.70 31.39 32.41
CA SER A 541 2.68 31.82 33.39
C SER A 541 4.07 31.44 32.86
N SER A 542 4.82 32.43 32.39
CA SER A 542 6.19 32.27 31.89
C SER A 542 7.09 31.74 33.01
N ASP A 543 7.48 30.48 32.88
CA ASP A 543 8.40 29.83 33.80
C ASP A 543 9.81 30.41 33.63
N ILE A 544 10.34 31.02 34.69
CA ILE A 544 11.65 31.68 34.73
C ILE A 544 12.76 30.70 34.31
N ARG A 545 12.63 29.41 34.63
CA ARG A 545 13.64 28.39 34.30
C ARG A 545 13.64 28.02 32.81
N ALA A 546 12.46 28.05 32.19
CA ALA A 546 12.32 27.81 30.77
C ALA A 546 12.86 29.01 29.95
N GLU A 547 12.68 30.22 30.45
CA GLU A 547 13.30 31.42 29.91
C GLU A 547 14.82 31.44 30.11
N ASP A 548 15.32 30.93 31.24
CA ASP A 548 16.77 30.80 31.51
C ASP A 548 17.48 29.87 30.53
N LEU A 549 16.88 28.70 30.26
CA LEU A 549 17.42 27.74 29.28
C LEU A 549 17.43 28.34 27.86
N ALA A 550 16.36 29.04 27.48
CA ALA A 550 16.27 29.72 26.19
C ALA A 550 17.30 30.87 26.08
N LEU A 551 17.49 31.63 27.16
CA LEU A 551 18.49 32.70 27.23
C LEU A 551 19.90 32.13 27.07
N TRP A 552 20.25 31.10 27.84
CA TRP A 552 21.54 30.41 27.73
C TRP A 552 21.81 29.93 26.30
N ALA A 553 20.84 29.28 25.67
CA ALA A 553 20.98 28.79 24.30
C ALA A 553 21.17 29.95 23.30
N SER A 554 20.50 31.10 23.50
CA SER A 554 20.66 32.30 22.67
C SER A 554 22.03 32.99 22.86
N GLU A 555 22.50 33.11 24.10
CA GLU A 555 23.79 33.71 24.45
C GLU A 555 24.96 32.89 23.90
N THR A 556 24.87 31.56 24.02
CA THR A 556 25.92 30.64 23.56
C THR A 556 26.08 30.69 22.03
N ILE A 557 25.01 31.03 21.30
CA ILE A 557 24.99 31.09 19.83
C ILE A 557 25.23 32.51 19.31
N GLY A 558 24.99 33.54 20.14
CA GLY A 558 25.10 34.94 19.75
C GLY A 558 24.01 35.41 18.77
N SER A 559 22.86 34.75 18.72
CA SER A 559 21.70 35.15 17.90
C SER A 559 20.37 34.76 18.53
N GLU A 560 19.29 35.41 18.12
CA GLU A 560 17.92 35.01 18.50
C GLU A 560 17.62 33.58 18.04
N LEU A 561 16.88 32.85 18.90
CA LEU A 561 16.44 31.49 18.64
C LEU A 561 15.14 31.51 17.82
N PRO A 562 14.98 30.62 16.81
CA PRO A 562 13.70 30.45 16.14
C PRO A 562 12.61 30.05 17.14
N ASP A 563 11.39 30.59 16.99
CA ASP A 563 10.24 30.28 17.85
C ASP A 563 10.02 28.78 18.11
N PRO A 564 10.10 27.88 17.10
CA PRO A 564 9.91 26.44 17.32
C PRO A 564 10.94 25.81 18.27
N VAL A 565 12.16 26.36 18.32
CA VAL A 565 13.22 25.89 19.22
C VAL A 565 12.96 26.39 20.64
N THR A 566 12.56 27.65 20.78
CA THR A 566 12.22 28.24 22.08
C THR A 566 11.07 27.48 22.76
N ASP A 567 10.01 27.16 22.01
CA ASP A 567 8.88 26.39 22.54
C ASP A 567 9.30 24.98 22.94
N LEU A 568 10.15 24.33 22.15
CA LEU A 568 10.68 23.01 22.49
C LEU A 568 11.58 23.04 23.74
N LEU A 569 12.43 24.05 23.92
CA LEU A 569 13.22 24.20 25.14
C LEU A 569 12.31 24.39 26.38
N ARG A 570 11.19 25.11 26.23
CA ARG A 570 10.18 25.24 27.30
C ARG A 570 9.50 23.91 27.60
N GLU A 571 9.13 23.16 26.58
CA GLU A 571 8.57 21.81 26.74
C GLU A 571 9.54 20.87 27.48
N LEU A 572 10.85 20.92 27.18
CA LEU A 572 11.86 20.12 27.91
C LEU A 572 11.90 20.43 29.41
N VAL A 573 11.80 21.71 29.79
CA VAL A 573 11.77 22.09 31.22
C VAL A 573 10.49 21.62 31.90
N ASN A 574 9.36 21.66 31.20
CA ASN A 574 8.09 21.11 31.70
C ASN A 574 8.15 19.59 31.85
N GLU A 575 8.73 18.87 30.90
CA GLU A 575 8.91 17.41 30.97
C GLU A 575 9.76 17.02 32.19
N ILE A 576 10.88 17.72 32.42
CA ILE A 576 11.74 17.53 33.60
C ILE A 576 10.99 17.79 34.90
N ARG A 577 10.07 18.77 34.91
CA ARG A 577 9.21 19.07 36.05
C ARG A 577 8.19 17.96 36.29
N GLU A 578 7.50 17.50 35.26
CA GLU A 578 6.54 16.40 35.38
C GLU A 578 7.19 15.12 35.89
N GLU A 579 8.40 14.79 35.39
CA GLU A 579 9.11 13.57 35.78
C GLU A 579 9.76 13.65 37.17
N TYR A 580 10.39 14.79 37.52
CA TYR A 580 11.29 14.84 38.68
C TYR A 580 10.85 15.77 39.82
N ALA A 581 9.83 16.62 39.66
CA ALA A 581 9.47 17.60 40.70
C ALA A 581 9.03 16.97 42.04
N THR A 582 8.57 15.71 42.03
CA THR A 582 8.17 14.98 43.24
C THR A 582 9.32 14.27 43.95
N VAL A 583 10.52 14.24 43.35
CA VAL A 583 11.68 13.50 43.84
C VAL A 583 12.46 14.33 44.84
N HIS A 584 12.65 13.80 46.05
CA HIS A 584 13.46 14.47 47.08
C HIS A 584 14.95 14.53 46.66
N PRO A 585 15.68 15.65 46.83
CA PRO A 585 17.07 15.81 46.40
C PRO A 585 18.08 14.78 46.93
N ASP A 586 17.76 14.13 48.06
CA ASP A 586 18.58 13.07 48.64
C ASP A 586 18.29 11.66 48.11
N ARG A 587 17.26 11.49 47.29
CA ARG A 587 16.86 10.20 46.69
C ARG A 587 17.11 10.15 45.18
N ILE A 588 17.93 11.06 44.66
CA ILE A 588 18.30 11.10 43.25
C ILE A 588 19.17 9.89 42.92
N ASP A 589 18.78 9.13 41.91
CA ASP A 589 19.57 8.02 41.35
C ASP A 589 19.81 8.25 39.85
N PRO A 590 21.07 8.29 39.39
CA PRO A 590 21.44 8.40 37.97
C PRO A 590 20.75 7.42 37.02
N ARG A 591 20.28 6.27 37.51
CA ARG A 591 19.61 5.25 36.67
C ARG A 591 18.23 5.70 36.18
N PHE A 592 17.56 6.57 36.94
CA PHE A 592 16.20 7.03 36.65
C PHE A 592 16.17 8.47 36.11
N MET A 593 17.32 9.05 35.78
CA MET A 593 17.43 10.40 35.21
C MET A 593 18.12 10.38 33.83
N PRO A 594 17.49 9.81 32.79
CA PRO A 594 18.07 9.76 31.45
C PRO A 594 18.29 11.15 30.81
N HIS A 595 17.61 12.19 31.33
CA HIS A 595 17.71 13.57 30.87
C HIS A 595 19.06 14.25 31.17
N PHE A 596 19.89 13.72 32.07
CA PHE A 596 21.21 14.29 32.38
C PHE A 596 22.29 13.21 32.38
N LEU A 597 23.48 13.54 31.88
CA LEU A 597 24.62 12.63 31.94
C LEU A 597 25.25 12.67 33.33
N LEU A 598 24.84 11.74 34.20
CA LEU A 598 25.29 11.67 35.59
C LEU A 598 26.27 10.49 35.81
N LYS A 599 27.28 10.70 36.66
CA LYS A 599 28.25 9.67 37.01
C LYS A 599 27.57 8.60 37.86
N ARG A 600 27.54 7.36 37.37
CA ARG A 600 27.10 6.21 38.17
C ARG A 600 28.12 5.96 39.28
N GLY A 601 27.65 5.98 40.52
CA GLY A 601 28.42 5.62 41.71
C GLY A 601 28.84 4.16 41.73
#